data_AF-A0A9E5AY09-F1
#
_entry.id   AF-A0A9E5AY09-F1
#
_cell.length_a   1.000
_cell.length_b   1.000
_cell.length_c   1.000
_cell.angle_alpha   90.00
_cell.angle_beta   90.00
_cell.angle_gamma   90.00
#
_symmetry.space_group_name_H-M   'P 1'
#
loop_
_entity.id
_entity.type
_entity.pdbx_description
1 polymer ?
#
loop_
_entity_poly.entity_id
_entity_poly.type
_entity_poly.pdbx_seq_one_letter_code
_entity_poly.pdbx_strand_id
1 'polypeptide(L)'
;MYKKIGLSIAYFLPAVAFATGPSNLKDVICLINQYLGYIIPLLFSIALVFFIIGIVKFFVGGVEKLAEAKQMALWGIIGLFVMFSVWGLVNILINTF
;
A
#
# COMPACT_ATOMS: atom_id res chain seq x y z
N MET A 1 4.28 30.73 -33.25
CA MET A 1 4.72 29.33 -33.47
C MET A 1 5.67 28.78 -32.39
N TYR A 2 6.27 29.62 -31.51
CA TYR A 2 7.23 29.21 -30.47
C TYR A 2 6.64 28.48 -29.25
N LYS A 3 5.32 28.60 -29.01
CA LYS A 3 4.64 28.00 -27.86
C LYS A 3 4.48 26.47 -27.97
N LYS A 4 4.54 25.91 -29.19
CA LYS A 4 4.40 24.45 -29.42
C LYS A 4 5.72 23.68 -29.24
N ILE A 5 6.87 24.33 -29.43
CA ILE A 5 8.20 23.75 -29.20
C ILE A 5 8.48 23.55 -27.70
N GLY A 6 8.01 24.45 -26.83
CA GLY A 6 8.16 24.30 -25.38
C GLY A 6 7.34 23.14 -24.79
N LEU A 7 6.24 22.74 -25.44
CA LEU A 7 5.37 21.66 -24.98
C LEU A 7 5.97 20.28 -25.25
N SER A 8 6.70 20.12 -26.36
CA SER A 8 7.32 18.83 -26.76
C SER A 8 8.54 18.47 -25.91
N ILE A 9 9.30 19.47 -25.43
CA ILE A 9 10.44 19.27 -24.52
C ILE A 9 9.98 18.89 -23.11
N ALA A 10 8.79 19.32 -22.70
CA ALA A 10 8.23 18.95 -21.39
C ALA A 10 7.92 17.45 -21.26
N TYR A 11 7.67 16.75 -22.38
CA TYR A 11 7.45 15.29 -22.38
C TYR A 11 8.75 14.48 -22.26
N PHE A 12 9.91 15.08 -22.53
CA PHE A 12 11.21 14.43 -22.38
C PHE A 12 11.86 14.68 -21.02
N LEU A 13 11.36 15.66 -20.24
CA LEU A 13 11.82 15.93 -18.87
C LEU A 13 11.65 14.74 -17.92
N PRO A 14 10.54 13.96 -17.97
CA PRO A 14 10.43 12.77 -17.15
C PRO A 14 11.47 11.71 -17.55
N ALA A 15 11.75 11.55 -18.85
CA ALA A 15 12.67 10.54 -19.35
C ALA A 15 14.11 10.76 -18.86
N VAL A 16 14.55 12.02 -18.72
CA VAL A 16 15.87 12.34 -18.13
C VAL A 16 15.86 12.25 -16.60
N ALA A 17 14.72 12.50 -15.94
CA ALA A 17 14.58 12.30 -14.50
C ALA A 17 14.67 10.81 -14.10
N PHE A 18 14.24 9.90 -14.98
CA PHE A 18 14.40 8.45 -14.78
C PHE A 18 15.79 7.92 -15.19
N ALA A 19 16.66 8.73 -15.80
CA ALA A 19 17.97 8.29 -16.31
C ALA A 19 19.15 8.52 -15.33
N THR A 20 18.96 9.33 -14.29
CA THR A 20 19.93 9.45 -13.19
C THR A 20 19.89 8.20 -12.32
N GLY A 21 20.76 7.23 -12.64
CA GLY A 21 20.99 6.05 -11.81
C GLY A 21 21.57 6.41 -10.43
N PRO A 22 21.39 5.53 -9.42
CA PRO A 22 21.85 5.80 -8.06
C PRO A 22 23.37 6.02 -8.04
N SER A 23 23.79 7.24 -7.71
CA SER A 23 25.19 7.65 -7.73
C SER A 23 25.84 7.45 -6.35
N ASN A 24 25.01 7.27 -5.31
CA ASN A 24 25.44 7.06 -3.93
C ASN A 24 24.60 5.99 -3.24
N LEU A 25 25.09 5.45 -2.13
CA LEU A 25 24.33 4.55 -1.24
C LEU A 25 23.00 5.17 -0.78
N LYS A 26 22.97 6.50 -0.58
CA LYS A 26 21.76 7.25 -0.23
C LYS A 26 20.67 7.14 -1.30
N ASP A 27 21.04 7.10 -2.58
CA ASP A 27 20.10 7.01 -3.69
C ASP A 27 19.48 5.60 -3.77
N VAL A 28 20.28 4.56 -3.48
CA VAL A 28 19.79 3.18 -3.38
C VAL A 28 18.80 3.04 -2.21
N ILE A 29 19.12 3.62 -1.05
CA ILE A 29 18.24 3.64 0.12
C ILE A 29 16.96 4.46 -0.14
N CYS A 30 17.04 5.50 -0.97
CA CYS A 30 15.86 6.28 -1.36
C CYS A 30 14.95 5.50 -2.31
N LEU A 31 15.52 4.80 -3.31
CA LEU A 31 14.80 3.90 -4.22
C LEU A 31 14.09 2.78 -3.45
N ILE A 32 14.86 1.99 -2.71
CA ILE A 32 14.54 1.56 -1.34
C ILE A 32 13.12 1.85 -0.80
N ASN A 33 13.11 2.95 -0.05
CA ASN A 33 11.94 3.50 0.63
C ASN A 33 10.82 3.88 -0.33
N GLN A 34 11.13 4.36 -1.53
CA GLN A 34 10.11 4.70 -2.53
C GLN A 34 9.32 3.46 -2.96
N TYR A 35 9.99 2.34 -3.24
CA TYR A 35 9.30 1.09 -3.59
C TYR A 35 8.48 0.53 -2.41
N LEU A 36 9.04 0.54 -1.20
CA LEU A 36 8.32 0.14 0.01
C LEU A 36 7.08 1.02 0.25
N GLY A 37 7.19 2.33 -0.01
CA GLY A 37 6.10 3.29 0.09
C GLY A 37 4.93 3.02 -0.86
N TYR A 38 5.16 2.34 -1.99
CA TYR A 38 4.09 1.87 -2.88
C TYR A 38 3.57 0.48 -2.52
N ILE A 39 4.45 -0.44 -2.10
CA ILE A 39 4.09 -1.83 -1.81
C ILE A 39 3.21 -1.96 -0.57
N ILE A 40 3.49 -1.17 0.48
CA ILE A 40 2.76 -1.23 1.75
C ILE A 40 1.27 -0.86 1.56
N PRO A 41 0.91 0.31 0.98
CA PRO A 41 -0.50 0.67 0.77
C PRO A 41 -1.20 -0.24 -0.25
N LEU A 42 -0.47 -0.82 -1.21
CA LEU A 42 -1.01 -1.81 -2.13
C LEU A 42 -1.43 -3.09 -1.38
N LEU A 43 -0.57 -3.61 -0.51
CA LEU A 43 -0.86 -4.78 0.31
C LEU A 43 -2.02 -4.51 1.29
N PHE A 44 -2.06 -3.29 1.84
CA PHE A 44 -3.14 -2.83 2.70
C PHE A 44 -4.49 -2.83 1.97
N SER A 45 -4.51 -2.33 0.73
CA SER A 45 -5.73 -2.30 -0.10
C SER A 45 -6.26 -3.70 -0.37
N ILE A 46 -5.38 -4.66 -0.69
CA ILE A 46 -5.76 -6.06 -0.91
C ILE A 46 -6.30 -6.68 0.38
N ALA A 47 -5.61 -6.49 1.51
CA ALA A 47 -6.04 -7.00 2.81
C ALA A 47 -7.44 -6.48 3.21
N LEU A 48 -7.71 -5.20 2.95
CA LEU A 48 -8.99 -4.56 3.24
C LEU A 48 -10.13 -5.16 2.39
N VAL A 49 -9.88 -5.46 1.11
CA VAL A 49 -10.86 -6.13 0.25
C VAL A 49 -11.19 -7.54 0.77
N PHE A 50 -10.18 -8.32 1.14
CA PHE A 50 -10.40 -9.66 1.73
C PHE A 50 -11.16 -9.59 3.05
N PHE A 51 -10.90 -8.57 3.87
CA PHE A 51 -11.64 -8.31 5.10
C PHE A 51 -13.13 -8.04 4.85
N ILE A 52 -13.45 -7.17 3.87
CA ILE A 52 -14.84 -6.86 3.51
C ILE A 52 -15.57 -8.12 3.02
N ILE A 53 -14.93 -8.95 2.20
CA ILE A 53 -15.52 -10.22 1.73
C ILE A 53 -15.79 -11.17 2.91
N GLY A 54 -14.90 -11.24 3.89
CA GLY A 54 -15.08 -12.04 5.10
C GLY A 54 -16.30 -11.60 5.92
N ILE A 55 -16.50 -10.29 6.09
CA ILE A 55 -17.66 -9.73 6.78
C ILE A 55 -18.95 -9.96 6.00
N VAL A 56 -18.95 -9.75 4.68
CA VAL A 56 -20.18 -9.95 3.87
C VAL A 56 -20.63 -11.41 3.93
N LYS A 57 -19.69 -12.37 3.87
CA LYS A 57 -19.99 -13.80 4.06
C LYS A 57 -20.52 -14.08 5.47
N PHE A 58 -20.09 -13.33 6.48
CA PHE A 58 -20.63 -13.44 7.84
C PHE A 58 -22.10 -13.08 7.93
N PHE A 59 -22.51 -11.98 7.29
CA PHE A 59 -23.89 -11.51 7.34
C PHE A 59 -24.86 -12.30 6.45
N VAL A 60 -24.40 -12.84 5.32
CA VAL A 60 -25.27 -13.54 4.35
C VAL A 60 -25.46 -15.03 4.69
N GLY A 61 -24.60 -15.63 5.51
CA GLY A 61 -24.51 -17.09 5.68
C GLY A 61 -25.64 -17.83 6.43
N GLY A 62 -26.53 -17.15 7.15
CA GLY A 62 -27.64 -17.80 7.87
C GLY A 62 -27.23 -18.74 9.02
N VAL A 63 -28.21 -19.14 9.85
CA VAL A 63 -28.03 -19.75 11.18
C VAL A 63 -27.20 -21.04 11.18
N GLU A 64 -27.20 -21.79 10.08
CA GLU A 64 -26.51 -23.07 9.93
C GLU A 64 -24.99 -22.93 9.79
N LYS A 65 -24.50 -21.76 9.35
CA LYS A 65 -23.07 -21.45 9.19
C LYS A 65 -22.56 -20.36 10.11
N LEU A 66 -23.35 -19.94 11.10
CA LEU A 66 -23.02 -18.84 12.01
C LEU A 66 -21.69 -19.05 12.76
N ALA A 67 -21.37 -20.27 13.16
CA ALA A 67 -20.12 -20.59 13.86
C ALA A 67 -18.89 -20.41 12.95
N GLU A 68 -18.96 -20.96 11.73
CA GLU A 68 -17.90 -20.87 10.72
C GLU A 68 -17.71 -19.43 10.23
N ALA A 69 -18.83 -18.73 10.05
CA ALA A 69 -18.92 -17.33 9.72
C ALA A 69 -18.27 -16.45 10.82
N LYS A 70 -18.60 -16.69 12.11
CA LYS A 70 -17.98 -15.96 13.24
C LYS A 70 -16.47 -16.16 13.25
N GLN A 71 -16.00 -17.37 13.00
CA GLN A 71 -14.59 -17.68 12.95
C GLN A 71 -13.89 -16.93 11.80
N MET A 72 -14.48 -16.89 10.60
CA MET A 72 -13.96 -16.08 9.49
C MET A 72 -13.92 -14.59 9.80
N ALA A 73 -14.96 -14.04 10.44
CA ALA A 73 -14.99 -12.63 10.84
C ALA A 73 -13.89 -12.30 11.87
N LEU A 74 -13.66 -13.18 12.84
CA LEU A 74 -12.57 -13.04 13.82
C LEU A 74 -11.20 -13.07 13.15
N TRP A 75 -10.97 -13.98 12.21
CA TRP A 75 -9.73 -14.02 11.43
C TRP A 75 -9.51 -12.74 10.61
N GLY A 76 -10.58 -12.16 10.05
CA GLY A 76 -10.52 -10.86 9.38
C GLY A 76 -10.10 -9.74 10.33
N ILE A 77 -10.72 -9.66 11.51
CA ILE A 77 -10.42 -8.61 12.52
C ILE A 77 -8.99 -8.73 13.01
N ILE A 78 -8.52 -9.95 13.29
CA ILE A 78 -7.14 -10.20 13.72
C ILE A 78 -6.16 -9.78 12.63
N GLY A 79 -6.43 -10.12 11.36
CA GLY A 79 -5.61 -9.71 10.23
C GLY A 79 -5.50 -8.19 10.08
N LEU A 80 -6.62 -7.48 10.24
CA LEU A 80 -6.65 -6.01 10.19
C LEU A 80 -5.89 -5.40 11.37
N PHE A 81 -6.10 -5.93 12.58
CA PHE A 81 -5.45 -5.48 13.80
C PHE A 81 -3.92 -5.62 13.72
N VAL A 82 -3.41 -6.76 13.24
CA VAL A 82 -1.95 -6.96 13.08
C VAL A 82 -1.36 -6.00 12.05
N MET A 83 -2.02 -5.83 10.89
CA MET A 83 -1.58 -4.90 9.85
C MET A 83 -1.51 -3.45 10.38
N PHE A 84 -2.56 -2.99 11.08
CA PHE A 84 -2.59 -1.66 11.70
C PHE A 84 -1.56 -1.50 12.83
N SER A 85 -1.38 -2.54 13.66
CA SER A 85 -0.45 -2.51 14.78
C SER A 85 1.01 -2.37 14.31
N VAL A 86 1.42 -3.16 13.31
CA VAL A 86 2.76 -3.08 12.73
C VAL A 86 3.00 -1.71 12.08
N TRP A 87 2.05 -1.21 11.28
CA TRP A 87 2.23 0.08 10.61
C TRP A 87 2.19 1.26 11.58
N GLY A 88 1.30 1.22 12.59
CA GLY A 88 1.26 2.22 13.66
C GLY A 88 2.57 2.28 14.43
N LEU A 89 3.17 1.12 14.74
CA LEU A 89 4.46 1.04 15.40
C LEU A 89 5.59 1.59 14.50
N VAL A 90 5.64 1.19 13.23
CA VAL A 90 6.60 1.73 12.24
C VAL A 90 6.48 3.26 12.13
N ASN A 91 5.27 3.78 12.06
CA ASN A 91 5.04 5.22 11.98
C ASN A 91 5.52 5.96 13.24
N ILE A 92 5.33 5.38 14.43
CA ILE A 92 5.88 5.96 15.67
C ILE A 92 7.40 5.96 15.62
N LEU A 93 8.03 4.87 15.18
CA LEU A 93 9.49 4.78 15.09
C LEU A 93 10.08 5.82 14.13
N ILE A 94 9.45 6.04 12.96
CA ILE A 94 9.93 7.01 11.96
C ILE A 94 9.73 8.46 12.40
N ASN A 95 8.63 8.76 13.10
CA ASN A 95 8.31 10.14 13.48
C ASN A 95 8.90 10.57 14.83
N THR A 96 9.34 9.62 15.66
CA THR A 96 9.81 9.90 17.03
C THR A 96 11.34 9.84 17.17
N PHE A 97 12.04 9.14 16.28
CA PHE A 97 13.50 8.97 16.30
C PHE A 97 14.10 9.32 14.95
#